data_AF-A0A3M2AAD7-F1
#
_entry.id   AF-A0A3M2AAD7-F1
#
_cell.length_a   1.000
_cell.length_b   1.000
_cell.length_c   1.000
_cell.angle_alpha   90.00
_cell.angle_beta   90.00
_cell.angle_gamma   90.00
#
_symmetry.space_group_name_H-M   'P 1'
#
loop_
_entity.id
_entity.type
_entity.pdbx_description
1 polymer ?
#
loop_
_entity_poly.entity_id
_entity_poly.type
_entity_poly.pdbx_seq_one_letter_code
_entity_poly.pdbx_strand_id
1 'polypeptide(L)'
;MGPHDNRRILHRTLLLPALWAVGCASGGASGATGPWTHGGGDQGTTTAATGTSTEGATTQASGTSAGTAAGSSAGSGTVGTATASSTGAGDGPSTTGPNCPGAPFRVDVPNAWLDDVVATPDRIVAVGWTEGQGGRLFAFDPCDGTMADERTVQFDGQTGTRLRAVGWVDDVLLAAGDTPTANDPRQGLYLRVVPDTLQSQWEVPLHGSSGEDLLGDFAGVGGRMFLVGYTTPAEMRPWLVTADTAGGACGFPWTPNGGASGEVRAVTIWQDKALAAGHAAGGHLLRYALDCACPCTPEAEYPLSLGFGEDDVLVNGLATFGNQILGAGVYWTGGNQTNLEAFLVAVSPLSGVVSATWTLDPTPTGDGFLAVDVGDGFVVAAGGKGWDGVSQAFVGADAWATAFTVPLSNGASPAWSFEPGGVDVLTAVDVDEARGAVYFVGLAGGEGVLMACTSDGTCPP
;
A
#
# COMPACT_ATOMS: atom_id res chain seq x y z
N MET A 1 -0.71 -40.77 22.33
CA MET A 1 -1.21 -40.50 20.97
C MET A 1 -2.28 -39.43 21.13
N GLY A 2 -1.85 -38.17 21.11
CA GLY A 2 -2.72 -37.00 21.27
C GLY A 2 -3.24 -36.52 19.91
N PRO A 3 -4.30 -35.71 19.89
CA PRO A 3 -4.85 -35.16 18.66
C PRO A 3 -3.90 -34.09 18.12
N HIS A 4 -3.53 -34.20 16.85
CA HIS A 4 -2.79 -33.16 16.14
C HIS A 4 -3.77 -32.09 15.67
N ASP A 5 -3.52 -30.85 16.11
CA ASP A 5 -4.15 -29.61 15.68
C ASP A 5 -3.96 -29.41 14.16
N ASN A 6 -5.08 -29.28 13.45
CA ASN A 6 -5.12 -28.83 12.07
C ASN A 6 -5.00 -27.30 12.02
N ARG A 7 -3.77 -26.77 12.06
CA ARG A 7 -3.50 -25.38 11.70
C ARG A 7 -3.61 -25.26 10.17
N ARG A 8 -4.59 -24.47 9.73
CA ARG A 8 -4.97 -24.30 8.32
C ARG A 8 -3.98 -23.38 7.61
N ILE A 9 -3.53 -23.88 6.46
CA ILE A 9 -2.70 -23.21 5.47
C ILE A 9 -3.61 -22.27 4.66
N LEU A 10 -3.27 -20.98 4.57
CA LEU A 10 -3.95 -19.98 3.73
C LEU A 10 -3.59 -20.22 2.26
N HIS A 11 -4.17 -21.26 1.67
CA HIS A 11 -4.09 -21.51 0.23
C HIS A 11 -5.28 -20.87 -0.48
N ARG A 12 -4.94 -19.87 -1.31
CA ARG A 12 -5.66 -19.53 -2.54
C ARG A 12 -5.93 -20.83 -3.34
N THR A 13 -7.19 -21.06 -3.71
CA THR A 13 -7.73 -22.08 -4.64
C THR A 13 -8.10 -23.47 -4.08
N LEU A 14 -9.36 -23.90 -4.32
CA LEU A 14 -9.79 -25.31 -4.25
C LEU A 14 -10.76 -25.67 -5.40
N LEU A 15 -10.62 -26.93 -5.86
CA LEU A 15 -11.06 -27.55 -7.13
C LEU A 15 -12.54 -28.02 -7.19
N LEU A 16 -13.00 -28.22 -8.45
CA LEU A 16 -14.26 -28.84 -8.94
C LEU A 16 -14.53 -30.29 -8.45
N PRO A 17 -15.78 -30.77 -8.63
CA PRO A 17 -15.98 -31.92 -9.53
C PRO A 17 -17.09 -31.72 -10.59
N ALA A 18 -16.96 -32.46 -11.69
CA ALA A 18 -17.74 -32.45 -12.92
C ALA A 18 -19.09 -33.20 -12.86
N LEU A 19 -20.06 -32.88 -13.76
CA LEU A 19 -20.64 -33.77 -14.80
C LEU A 19 -21.95 -33.22 -15.47
N TRP A 20 -21.94 -33.27 -16.83
CA TRP A 20 -23.02 -33.39 -17.85
C TRP A 20 -23.81 -32.17 -18.42
N ALA A 21 -23.30 -31.69 -19.57
CA ALA A 21 -23.82 -31.82 -20.95
C ALA A 21 -25.18 -31.21 -21.41
N VAL A 22 -25.08 -30.46 -22.52
CA VAL A 22 -25.82 -30.51 -23.83
C VAL A 22 -26.36 -29.14 -24.27
N GLY A 23 -26.00 -28.72 -25.49
CA GLY A 23 -26.83 -27.80 -26.30
C GLY A 23 -26.08 -26.87 -27.25
N CYS A 24 -25.87 -27.32 -28.49
CA CYS A 24 -25.45 -26.47 -29.62
C CYS A 24 -26.51 -25.41 -29.97
N ALA A 25 -26.08 -24.22 -30.45
CA ALA A 25 -26.58 -23.62 -31.70
C ALA A 25 -25.87 -22.29 -32.04
N SER A 26 -25.69 -22.09 -33.33
CA SER A 26 -25.06 -21.01 -34.07
C SER A 26 -25.98 -19.82 -34.40
N GLY A 27 -25.38 -18.66 -34.69
CA GLY A 27 -25.98 -17.51 -35.40
C GLY A 27 -25.86 -16.23 -34.55
N GLY A 28 -25.39 -15.08 -35.00
CA GLY A 28 -25.29 -14.52 -36.35
C GLY A 28 -25.97 -13.14 -36.35
N ALA A 29 -25.22 -12.11 -36.77
CA ALA A 29 -25.69 -10.80 -37.29
C ALA A 29 -25.85 -9.59 -36.34
N SER A 30 -24.93 -8.63 -36.53
CA SER A 30 -25.11 -7.20 -36.90
C SER A 30 -26.04 -6.25 -36.11
N GLY A 31 -25.52 -5.04 -35.83
CA GLY A 31 -26.24 -3.79 -36.12
C GLY A 31 -26.08 -2.60 -35.14
N ALA A 32 -25.52 -1.50 -35.68
CA ALA A 32 -25.71 -0.06 -35.36
C ALA A 32 -25.30 0.46 -33.96
N THR A 33 -24.36 1.41 -33.78
CA THR A 33 -24.21 2.81 -34.24
C THR A 33 -25.41 3.73 -33.97
N GLY A 34 -25.31 4.60 -32.96
CA GLY A 34 -26.14 5.80 -32.84
C GLY A 34 -26.10 6.44 -31.43
N PRO A 35 -25.96 7.77 -31.29
CA PRO A 35 -25.32 8.41 -30.14
C PRO A 35 -26.32 8.99 -29.11
N TRP A 36 -25.85 9.17 -27.87
CA TRP A 36 -26.55 9.96 -26.86
C TRP A 36 -26.22 11.44 -27.01
N THR A 37 -27.28 12.24 -27.06
CA THR A 37 -27.33 13.69 -27.22
C THR A 37 -27.00 14.40 -25.91
N HIS A 38 -26.06 15.34 -25.96
CA HIS A 38 -25.94 16.44 -24.99
C HIS A 38 -27.09 17.43 -25.15
N GLY A 39 -27.81 17.70 -24.07
CA GLY A 39 -28.67 18.88 -23.93
C GLY A 39 -27.88 20.03 -23.34
N GLY A 40 -27.61 21.05 -24.15
CA GLY A 40 -27.11 22.34 -23.71
C GLY A 40 -28.22 23.37 -23.49
N GLY A 41 -27.86 24.44 -22.81
CA GLY A 41 -28.59 25.71 -22.71
C GLY A 41 -28.43 26.33 -21.33
N ASP A 42 -28.09 27.60 -21.15
CA ASP A 42 -27.63 28.62 -22.08
C ASP A 42 -27.02 29.78 -21.27
N GLN A 43 -26.40 30.69 -22.01
CA GLN A 43 -25.49 31.78 -21.66
C GLN A 43 -25.91 32.80 -20.58
N GLY A 44 -24.88 33.39 -19.96
CA GLY A 44 -24.93 34.70 -19.32
C GLY A 44 -23.57 35.39 -19.31
N THR A 45 -23.24 36.12 -20.39
CA THR A 45 -22.13 37.08 -20.42
C THR A 45 -22.54 38.41 -19.80
N THR A 46 -21.72 38.96 -18.89
CA THR A 46 -21.68 40.42 -18.63
C THR A 46 -20.26 40.90 -18.36
N THR A 47 -19.92 41.99 -19.06
CA THR A 47 -18.65 42.70 -19.10
C THR A 47 -18.45 43.65 -17.91
N ALA A 48 -17.18 43.78 -17.50
CA ALA A 48 -16.49 44.79 -16.69
C ALA A 48 -17.24 45.95 -15.99
N ALA A 49 -16.82 46.21 -14.73
CA ALA A 49 -16.71 47.56 -14.19
C ALA A 49 -15.58 47.66 -13.15
N THR A 50 -14.68 48.61 -13.40
CA THR A 50 -13.68 49.22 -12.51
C THR A 50 -14.30 49.84 -11.25
N GLY A 51 -13.61 49.74 -10.11
CA GLY A 51 -13.93 50.46 -8.88
C GLY A 51 -12.80 50.43 -7.87
N THR A 52 -12.14 51.56 -7.69
CA THR A 52 -11.07 51.88 -6.74
C THR A 52 -11.57 52.01 -5.29
N SER A 53 -10.73 51.65 -4.30
CA SER A 53 -10.52 52.49 -3.10
C SER A 53 -9.26 52.13 -2.34
N THR A 54 -8.58 53.19 -1.91
CA THR A 54 -7.31 53.30 -1.20
C THR A 54 -7.51 53.33 0.31
N GLU A 55 -6.39 53.16 1.04
CA GLU A 55 -6.05 53.67 2.38
C GLU A 55 -6.08 52.71 3.58
N GLY A 56 -4.95 52.73 4.32
CA GLY A 56 -4.90 52.26 5.71
C GLY A 56 -3.56 51.70 6.19
N ALA A 57 -2.47 52.47 6.10
CA ALA A 57 -1.20 52.14 6.76
C ALA A 57 -1.24 52.42 8.26
N THR A 58 -0.57 51.60 9.08
CA THR A 58 0.05 52.04 10.35
C THR A 58 1.33 51.27 10.65
N THR A 59 2.32 52.04 11.10
CA THR A 59 3.71 51.73 11.40
C THR A 59 3.98 51.34 12.86
N GLN A 60 5.01 50.51 13.06
CA GLN A 60 6.02 50.45 14.13
C GLN A 60 5.70 50.92 15.57
N ALA A 61 6.09 50.08 16.54
CA ALA A 61 6.86 50.54 17.71
C ALA A 61 7.74 49.42 18.29
N SER A 62 9.02 49.76 18.46
CA SER A 62 10.11 49.06 19.14
C SER A 62 10.00 49.11 20.67
N GLY A 63 10.60 48.12 21.36
CA GLY A 63 10.85 48.21 22.80
C GLY A 63 11.85 47.16 23.30
N THR A 64 13.13 47.53 23.34
CA THR A 64 14.20 46.87 24.10
C THR A 64 14.17 47.27 25.57
N SER A 65 14.46 46.33 26.48
CA SER A 65 15.14 46.63 27.75
C SER A 65 16.01 45.45 28.20
N ALA A 66 17.22 45.81 28.64
CA ALA A 66 18.26 44.95 29.16
C ALA A 66 18.12 44.72 30.68
N GLY A 67 18.71 43.64 31.18
CA GLY A 67 18.90 43.41 32.61
C GLY A 67 19.77 42.17 32.87
N THR A 68 20.84 42.38 33.63
CA THR A 68 22.08 41.57 33.69
C THR A 68 22.14 40.61 34.88
N ALA A 69 23.01 39.59 34.74
CA ALA A 69 23.93 39.02 35.74
C ALA A 69 23.56 37.77 36.57
N ALA A 70 24.32 36.71 36.28
CA ALA A 70 25.19 35.88 37.15
C ALA A 70 24.60 35.02 38.27
N GLY A 71 24.95 33.72 38.22
CA GLY A 71 24.85 32.79 39.35
C GLY A 71 25.24 31.36 38.97
N SER A 72 26.53 31.04 39.04
CA SER A 72 27.06 29.68 38.95
C SER A 72 26.74 28.91 40.24
N SER A 73 26.27 27.65 40.14
CA SER A 73 26.65 26.61 41.10
C SER A 73 26.34 25.21 40.56
N ALA A 74 27.30 24.32 40.79
CA ALA A 74 27.25 22.90 40.46
C ALA A 74 26.26 22.17 41.38
N GLY A 75 25.55 21.18 40.82
CA GLY A 75 24.72 20.25 41.57
C GLY A 75 24.53 18.97 40.77
N SER A 76 25.36 17.97 41.05
CA SER A 76 25.22 16.60 40.58
C SER A 76 23.91 16.01 41.12
N GLY A 77 22.94 15.78 40.24
CA GLY A 77 21.70 15.08 40.53
C GLY A 77 21.61 13.79 39.75
N THR A 78 22.03 12.69 40.38
CA THR A 78 21.76 11.33 39.91
C THR A 78 20.25 11.10 40.00
N VAL A 79 19.54 11.13 38.87
CA VAL A 79 18.15 10.69 38.80
C VAL A 79 18.16 9.28 38.23
N GLY A 80 17.81 8.31 39.09
CA GLY A 80 17.70 6.91 38.73
C GLY A 80 16.57 6.72 37.72
N THR A 81 16.93 6.28 36.52
CA THR A 81 16.01 5.61 35.61
C THR A 81 15.72 4.22 36.18
N ALA A 82 14.46 3.99 36.51
CA ALA A 82 13.97 2.69 36.91
C ALA A 82 14.09 1.73 35.71
N THR A 83 15.10 0.87 35.74
CA THR A 83 15.16 -0.32 34.90
C THR A 83 14.08 -1.29 35.41
N ALA A 84 12.91 -1.27 34.78
CA ALA A 84 11.94 -2.35 34.93
C ALA A 84 12.44 -3.56 34.13
N SER A 85 13.25 -4.39 34.78
CA SER A 85 13.56 -5.73 34.29
C SER A 85 12.37 -6.65 34.60
N SER A 86 11.44 -6.81 33.66
CA SER A 86 10.50 -7.93 33.69
C SER A 86 11.18 -9.15 33.07
N THR A 87 11.83 -9.95 33.91
CA THR A 87 12.09 -11.35 33.59
C THR A 87 10.80 -12.14 33.77
N GLY A 88 9.92 -12.06 32.77
CA GLY A 88 8.79 -12.97 32.61
C GLY A 88 9.26 -14.19 31.85
N ALA A 89 9.40 -15.31 32.57
CA ALA A 89 9.62 -16.63 31.97
C ALA A 89 8.44 -16.98 31.03
N GLY A 90 8.78 -17.66 29.93
CA GLY A 90 7.85 -17.94 28.85
C GLY A 90 6.66 -18.80 29.27
N ASP A 91 5.47 -18.27 29.02
CA ASP A 91 4.30 -19.08 28.72
C ASP A 91 4.24 -19.23 27.20
N GLY A 92 4.27 -20.48 26.74
CA GLY A 92 4.19 -20.82 25.32
C GLY A 92 2.85 -20.39 24.69
N PRO A 93 2.74 -20.40 23.36
CA PRO A 93 1.54 -19.96 22.66
C PRO A 93 0.35 -20.83 23.06
N SER A 94 -0.62 -20.22 23.74
CA SER A 94 -1.94 -20.80 24.02
C SER A 94 -2.60 -21.16 22.68
N THR A 95 -2.85 -22.44 22.44
CA THR A 95 -3.50 -22.97 21.23
C THR A 95 -5.02 -22.84 21.24
N THR A 96 -5.60 -22.15 22.21
CA THR A 96 -6.99 -21.68 22.18
C THR A 96 -6.99 -20.19 21.93
N GLY A 97 -7.27 -19.78 20.69
CA GLY A 97 -7.35 -18.37 20.30
C GLY A 97 -8.28 -17.62 21.25
N PRO A 98 -7.86 -16.49 21.83
CA PRO A 98 -8.69 -15.76 22.78
C PRO A 98 -9.94 -15.25 22.07
N ASN A 99 -11.09 -15.46 22.70
CA ASN A 99 -12.35 -14.75 22.42
C ASN A 99 -12.18 -13.26 22.78
N CYS A 100 -11.26 -12.56 22.12
CA CYS A 100 -11.11 -11.12 22.25
C CYS A 100 -11.84 -10.44 21.09
N PRO A 101 -12.55 -9.33 21.34
CA PRO A 101 -13.36 -8.68 20.31
C PRO A 101 -12.55 -8.10 19.14
N GLY A 102 -11.21 -7.96 19.25
CA GLY A 102 -10.30 -7.72 18.13
C GLY A 102 -10.33 -6.31 17.54
N ALA A 103 -11.51 -5.79 17.25
CA ALA A 103 -11.76 -4.48 16.69
C ALA A 103 -13.02 -3.87 17.35
N PRO A 104 -13.20 -2.54 17.34
CA PRO A 104 -12.30 -1.52 16.79
C PRO A 104 -11.22 -1.03 17.78
N PHE A 105 -10.06 -0.65 17.26
CA PHE A 105 -9.02 0.07 18.02
C PHE A 105 -8.16 0.98 17.13
N ARG A 106 -7.46 1.92 17.75
CA ARG A 106 -6.43 2.77 17.14
C ARG A 106 -5.20 2.82 18.05
N VAL A 107 -4.02 2.74 17.45
CA VAL A 107 -2.72 2.86 18.12
C VAL A 107 -1.81 3.77 17.32
N ASP A 108 -1.42 4.89 17.93
CA ASP A 108 -0.41 5.78 17.36
C ASP A 108 0.99 5.21 17.67
N VAL A 109 1.86 5.23 16.67
CA VAL A 109 3.22 4.69 16.69
C VAL A 109 4.20 5.87 16.55
N PRO A 110 4.66 6.44 17.67
CA PRO A 110 5.41 7.68 17.66
C PRO A 110 6.77 7.49 17.00
N ASN A 111 7.23 8.51 16.27
CA ASN A 111 8.52 8.53 15.57
C ASN A 111 8.71 7.42 14.52
N ALA A 112 7.63 6.95 13.89
CA ALA A 112 7.72 6.03 12.75
C ALA A 112 6.78 6.49 11.65
N TRP A 113 7.13 6.19 10.41
CA TRP A 113 6.16 6.04 9.32
C TRP A 113 5.83 4.57 9.20
N LEU A 114 4.56 4.24 8.96
CA LEU A 114 4.13 2.89 8.62
C LEU A 114 3.75 2.85 7.14
N ASP A 115 4.37 1.94 6.41
CA ASP A 115 4.17 1.80 4.96
C ASP A 115 3.27 0.60 4.63
N ASP A 116 3.40 -0.52 5.35
CA ASP A 116 2.65 -1.74 5.04
C ASP A 116 2.34 -2.61 6.28
N VAL A 117 1.33 -3.47 6.17
CA VAL A 117 0.80 -4.31 7.24
C VAL A 117 0.35 -5.67 6.73
N VAL A 118 0.58 -6.71 7.53
CA VAL A 118 0.01 -8.03 7.32
C VAL A 118 -0.47 -8.61 8.64
N ALA A 119 -1.65 -9.21 8.66
CA ALA A 119 -2.22 -9.81 9.86
C ALA A 119 -2.42 -11.32 9.74
N THR A 120 -2.49 -11.94 10.90
CA THR A 120 -2.80 -13.36 11.08
C THR A 120 -3.75 -13.51 12.27
N PRO A 121 -4.40 -14.67 12.41
CA PRO A 121 -5.14 -15.07 13.60
C PRO A 121 -4.39 -14.98 14.94
N ASP A 122 -3.09 -14.65 14.97
CA ASP A 122 -2.32 -14.55 16.23
C ASP A 122 -1.53 -13.24 16.35
N ARG A 123 -1.34 -12.48 15.25
CA ARG A 123 -0.42 -11.33 15.23
C ARG A 123 -0.68 -10.38 14.08
N ILE A 124 -0.51 -9.09 14.32
CA ILE A 124 -0.36 -8.07 13.28
C ILE A 124 1.12 -7.71 13.18
N VAL A 125 1.66 -7.68 11.97
CA VAL A 125 3.02 -7.20 11.69
C VAL A 125 2.92 -6.01 10.76
N ALA A 126 3.55 -4.89 11.14
CA ALA A 126 3.68 -3.72 10.27
C ALA A 126 5.15 -3.42 10.01
N VAL A 127 5.41 -2.80 8.86
CA VAL A 127 6.72 -2.27 8.50
C VAL A 127 6.67 -0.78 8.26
N GLY A 128 7.84 -0.17 8.37
CA GLY A 128 8.03 1.20 7.97
C GLY A 128 9.42 1.68 8.28
N TRP A 129 9.57 2.95 8.67
CA TRP A 129 10.88 3.53 8.94
C TRP A 129 10.81 4.74 9.85
N THR A 130 11.95 5.08 10.43
CA THR A 130 12.14 6.32 11.18
C THR A 130 13.26 7.11 10.53
N GLU A 131 13.03 8.40 10.28
CA GLU A 131 14.03 9.25 9.66
C GLU A 131 15.34 9.23 10.45
N GLY A 132 16.43 8.84 9.77
CA GLY A 132 17.76 8.76 10.35
C GLY A 132 18.01 7.62 11.35
N GLN A 133 17.05 6.71 11.58
CA GLN A 133 17.23 5.58 12.51
C GLN A 133 17.14 4.21 11.83
N GLY A 134 16.50 4.11 10.67
CA GLY A 134 16.48 2.90 9.83
C GLY A 134 15.07 2.33 9.64
N GLY A 135 15.03 1.12 9.07
CA GLY A 135 13.80 0.39 8.84
C GLY A 135 13.21 -0.09 10.17
N ARG A 136 11.90 -0.22 10.26
CA ARG A 136 11.21 -0.65 11.48
C ARG A 136 10.28 -1.82 11.18
N LEU A 137 10.30 -2.80 12.07
CA LEU A 137 9.35 -3.91 12.14
C LEU A 137 8.61 -3.78 13.47
N PHE A 138 7.29 -3.87 13.41
CA PHE A 138 6.41 -3.79 14.57
C PHE A 138 5.55 -5.04 14.65
N ALA A 139 5.27 -5.48 15.86
CA ALA A 139 4.31 -6.52 16.14
C ALA A 139 3.26 -5.99 17.10
N PHE A 140 2.00 -6.25 16.79
CA PHE A 140 0.88 -5.86 17.64
C PHE A 140 0.00 -7.06 17.95
N ASP A 141 -0.61 -7.01 19.14
CA ASP A 141 -1.67 -7.92 19.53
C ASP A 141 -2.93 -7.62 18.70
N PRO A 142 -3.49 -8.59 17.97
CA PRO A 142 -4.70 -8.37 17.18
C PRO A 142 -5.95 -8.07 18.00
N CYS A 143 -5.92 -8.27 19.32
CA CYS A 143 -7.06 -8.07 20.21
C CYS A 143 -7.33 -6.61 20.54
N ASP A 144 -6.27 -5.81 20.70
CA ASP A 144 -6.34 -4.43 21.20
C ASP A 144 -5.31 -3.50 20.57
N GLY A 145 -4.48 -4.01 19.66
CA GLY A 145 -3.41 -3.25 19.00
C GLY A 145 -2.19 -3.00 19.88
N THR A 146 -2.11 -3.55 21.09
CA THR A 146 -0.95 -3.32 21.96
C THR A 146 0.32 -3.78 21.27
N MET A 147 1.33 -2.90 21.21
CA MET A 147 2.62 -3.23 20.63
C MET A 147 3.33 -4.28 21.49
N ALA A 148 3.56 -5.45 20.91
CA ALA A 148 4.18 -6.60 21.55
C ALA A 148 5.70 -6.63 21.37
N ASP A 149 6.19 -6.22 20.19
CA ASP A 149 7.63 -6.14 19.89
C ASP A 149 7.91 -5.08 18.84
N GLU A 150 9.16 -4.62 18.81
CA GLU A 150 9.67 -3.65 17.85
C GLU A 150 11.14 -3.93 17.53
N ARG A 151 11.51 -3.85 16.26
CA ARG A 151 12.89 -3.98 15.80
C ARG A 151 13.28 -2.91 14.79
N THR A 152 14.48 -2.39 14.97
CA THR A 152 15.16 -1.59 13.95
C THR A 152 15.98 -2.49 13.05
N VAL A 153 15.84 -2.32 11.74
CA VAL A 153 16.63 -2.98 10.70
C VAL A 153 17.61 -1.97 10.11
N GLN A 154 18.90 -2.31 10.19
CA GLN A 154 20.00 -1.54 9.63
C GLN A 154 20.89 -2.48 8.82
N PHE A 155 20.82 -2.37 7.50
CA PHE A 155 21.70 -3.13 6.61
C PHE A 155 23.12 -2.57 6.70
N ASP A 156 24.12 -3.41 7.01
CA ASP A 156 25.53 -2.99 7.16
C ASP A 156 25.74 -1.72 8.03
N GLY A 157 24.92 -1.57 9.08
CA GLY A 157 24.96 -0.43 10.00
C GLY A 157 24.45 0.89 9.42
N GLN A 158 23.78 0.86 8.26
CA GLN A 158 23.23 2.04 7.60
C GLN A 158 21.88 2.46 8.20
N THR A 159 21.82 3.69 8.69
CA THR A 159 20.64 4.24 9.38
C THR A 159 19.57 4.79 8.43
N GLY A 160 19.81 4.76 7.11
CA GLY A 160 18.86 5.23 6.11
C GLY A 160 17.97 4.15 5.50
N THR A 161 18.02 2.92 6.02
CA THR A 161 17.18 1.79 5.57
C THR A 161 15.70 2.14 5.70
N ARG A 162 14.88 1.74 4.72
CA ARG A 162 13.43 1.87 4.72
C ARG A 162 12.82 0.51 4.42
N LEU A 163 11.82 0.10 5.19
CA LEU A 163 10.99 -1.06 4.87
C LEU A 163 9.63 -0.55 4.41
N ARG A 164 9.13 -1.14 3.33
CA ARG A 164 7.95 -0.64 2.59
C ARG A 164 6.90 -1.71 2.33
N ALA A 165 7.28 -2.97 2.35
CA ALA A 165 6.38 -4.09 2.13
C ALA A 165 6.63 -5.21 3.14
N VAL A 166 5.58 -5.87 3.59
CA VAL A 166 5.60 -7.02 4.50
C VAL A 166 4.53 -8.03 4.12
N GLY A 167 4.83 -9.31 4.28
CA GLY A 167 3.91 -10.33 3.81
C GLY A 167 4.37 -11.74 4.12
N TRP A 168 3.41 -12.67 4.02
CA TRP A 168 3.64 -14.09 4.21
C TRP A 168 3.73 -14.82 2.88
N VAL A 169 4.76 -15.67 2.75
CA VAL A 169 4.88 -16.62 1.64
C VAL A 169 5.18 -17.99 2.23
N ASP A 170 4.20 -18.91 2.13
CA ASP A 170 4.28 -20.27 2.68
C ASP A 170 4.80 -20.32 4.13
N ASP A 171 4.13 -19.59 5.05
CA ASP A 171 4.48 -19.47 6.46
C ASP A 171 5.83 -18.77 6.75
N VAL A 172 6.46 -18.17 5.74
CA VAL A 172 7.65 -17.34 5.91
C VAL A 172 7.25 -15.87 5.88
N LEU A 173 7.50 -15.16 6.99
CA LEU A 173 7.36 -13.72 7.06
C LEU A 173 8.56 -13.03 6.43
N LEU A 174 8.27 -12.08 5.58
CA LEU A 174 9.25 -11.39 4.76
C LEU A 174 8.99 -9.89 4.77
N ALA A 175 10.05 -9.12 4.57
CA ALA A 175 9.95 -7.68 4.38
C ALA A 175 10.85 -7.24 3.22
N ALA A 176 10.43 -6.17 2.54
CA ALA A 176 11.18 -5.56 1.45
C ALA A 176 11.21 -4.04 1.59
N GLY A 177 12.18 -3.42 0.94
CA GLY A 177 12.33 -1.98 0.88
C GLY A 177 13.66 -1.60 0.25
N ASP A 178 14.36 -0.63 0.84
CA ASP A 178 15.57 -0.06 0.26
C ASP A 178 16.55 0.42 1.34
N THR A 179 17.84 0.45 1.02
CA THR A 179 18.90 0.83 1.96
C THR A 179 20.02 1.60 1.27
N PRO A 180 20.55 2.69 1.85
CA PRO A 180 21.68 3.39 1.28
C PRO A 180 22.95 2.53 1.35
N THR A 181 23.87 2.74 0.42
CA THR A 181 25.21 2.11 0.48
C THR A 181 26.31 3.15 0.35
N ALA A 182 27.57 2.72 0.50
CA ALA A 182 28.72 3.60 0.28
C ALA A 182 28.87 4.05 -1.18
N ASN A 183 28.33 3.31 -2.14
CA ASN A 183 28.56 3.50 -3.58
C ASN A 183 27.28 3.75 -4.40
N ASP A 184 26.11 3.55 -3.79
CA ASP A 184 24.79 3.67 -4.39
C ASP A 184 23.94 4.54 -3.46
N PRO A 185 23.24 5.58 -3.96
CA PRO A 185 22.32 6.34 -3.14
C PRO A 185 21.33 5.44 -2.37
N ARG A 186 20.77 4.38 -3.00
CA ARG A 186 19.92 3.34 -2.36
C ARG A 186 19.87 2.06 -3.21
N GLN A 187 20.16 0.90 -2.63
CA GLN A 187 19.88 -0.40 -3.25
C GLN A 187 18.59 -1.00 -2.66
N GLY A 188 17.89 -1.85 -3.43
CA GLY A 188 16.76 -2.58 -2.89
C GLY A 188 17.21 -3.59 -1.84
N LEU A 189 16.33 -3.89 -0.90
CA LEU A 189 16.58 -4.80 0.20
C LEU A 189 15.40 -5.75 0.36
N TYR A 190 15.70 -7.02 0.54
CA TYR A 190 14.72 -8.06 0.85
C TYR A 190 15.24 -8.92 1.98
N LEU A 191 14.41 -9.22 2.98
CA LEU A 191 14.83 -9.96 4.16
C LEU A 191 13.77 -10.94 4.66
N ARG A 192 14.25 -11.99 5.33
CA ARG A 192 13.40 -12.91 6.08
C ARG A 192 13.37 -12.54 7.54
N VAL A 193 12.16 -12.52 8.09
CA VAL A 193 11.90 -12.11 9.47
C VAL A 193 11.45 -13.33 10.27
N VAL A 194 11.98 -13.48 11.48
CA VAL A 194 11.42 -14.42 12.47
C VAL A 194 10.15 -13.79 13.02
N PRO A 195 8.95 -14.37 12.80
CA PRO A 195 7.71 -13.74 13.22
C PRO A 195 7.66 -13.44 14.72
N ASP A 196 8.21 -14.35 15.53
CA ASP A 196 8.15 -14.26 17.00
C ASP A 196 8.95 -13.10 17.57
N THR A 197 10.17 -12.89 17.06
CA THR A 197 11.17 -11.95 17.61
C THR A 197 11.44 -10.75 16.71
N LEU A 198 10.83 -10.72 15.53
CA LEU A 198 11.05 -9.77 14.44
C LEU A 198 12.52 -9.65 14.00
N GLN A 199 13.37 -10.60 14.36
CA GLN A 199 14.78 -10.59 13.96
C GLN A 199 14.91 -10.95 12.48
N SER A 200 15.76 -10.21 11.75
CA SER A 200 16.17 -10.63 10.42
C SER A 200 17.01 -11.91 10.53
N GLN A 201 16.62 -12.95 9.80
CA GLN A 201 17.42 -14.17 9.68
C GLN A 201 18.54 -14.00 8.66
N TRP A 202 18.23 -13.29 7.58
CA TRP A 202 19.15 -12.91 6.53
C TRP A 202 18.58 -11.71 5.77
N GLU A 203 19.46 -11.03 5.05
CA GLU A 203 19.21 -9.83 4.28
C GLU A 203 19.87 -10.00 2.90
N VAL A 204 19.13 -9.73 1.84
CA VAL A 204 19.57 -9.84 0.44
C VAL A 204 19.55 -8.45 -0.18
N PRO A 205 20.71 -7.84 -0.45
CA PRO A 205 20.77 -6.62 -1.22
C PRO A 205 20.46 -6.92 -2.69
N LEU A 206 19.71 -6.02 -3.31
CA LEU A 206 19.21 -6.15 -4.67
C LEU A 206 19.62 -4.89 -5.44
N HIS A 207 20.54 -5.08 -6.38
CA HIS A 207 21.04 -3.99 -7.22
C HIS A 207 20.62 -4.25 -8.66
N GLY A 208 19.79 -3.34 -9.17
CA GLY A 208 19.18 -3.39 -10.49
C GLY A 208 19.69 -2.29 -11.42
N SER A 209 20.26 -1.20 -10.91
CA SER A 209 20.65 -0.04 -11.72
C SER A 209 21.85 0.72 -11.15
N SER A 210 22.35 1.71 -11.89
CA SER A 210 23.37 2.63 -11.37
C SER A 210 22.78 3.76 -10.51
N GLY A 211 21.48 3.73 -10.24
CA GLY A 211 20.75 4.74 -9.47
C GLY A 211 20.12 4.13 -8.22
N GLU A 212 19.11 4.80 -7.65
CA GLU A 212 18.38 4.23 -6.51
C GLU A 212 17.47 3.10 -6.99
N ASP A 213 17.53 1.95 -6.34
CA ASP A 213 16.64 0.83 -6.56
C ASP A 213 15.65 0.75 -5.39
N LEU A 214 14.38 1.06 -5.66
CA LEU A 214 13.32 1.10 -4.66
C LEU A 214 12.40 -0.10 -4.85
N LEU A 215 12.09 -0.83 -3.77
CA LEU A 215 11.08 -1.89 -3.76
C LEU A 215 9.84 -1.40 -3.02
N GLY A 216 8.68 -1.51 -3.65
CA GLY A 216 7.42 -1.03 -3.12
C GLY A 216 6.47 -2.12 -2.65
N ASP A 217 6.51 -3.32 -3.26
CA ASP A 217 5.54 -4.39 -3.01
C ASP A 217 6.12 -5.77 -3.38
N PHE A 218 5.54 -6.83 -2.82
CA PHE A 218 5.83 -8.20 -3.24
C PHE A 218 4.64 -9.15 -3.07
N ALA A 219 4.62 -10.20 -3.89
CA ALA A 219 3.68 -11.29 -3.75
C ALA A 219 4.35 -12.63 -4.06
N GLY A 220 3.91 -13.70 -3.41
CA GLY A 220 4.51 -15.01 -3.59
C GLY A 220 3.58 -16.18 -3.31
N VAL A 221 3.99 -17.35 -3.80
CA VAL A 221 3.34 -18.65 -3.59
C VAL A 221 4.35 -19.76 -3.86
N GLY A 222 4.30 -20.87 -3.11
CA GLY A 222 5.13 -22.04 -3.41
C GLY A 222 6.63 -21.78 -3.24
N GLY A 223 7.00 -20.96 -2.26
CA GLY A 223 8.37 -20.57 -1.93
C GLY A 223 8.98 -19.56 -2.91
N ARG A 224 8.22 -19.14 -3.93
CA ARG A 224 8.65 -18.20 -4.96
C ARG A 224 7.88 -16.90 -4.87
N MET A 225 8.55 -15.81 -5.24
CA MET A 225 8.02 -14.46 -5.10
C MET A 225 8.41 -13.58 -6.28
N PHE A 226 7.62 -12.53 -6.43
CA PHE A 226 7.84 -11.41 -7.31
C PHE A 226 7.84 -10.15 -6.46
N LEU A 227 8.90 -9.36 -6.53
CA LEU A 227 8.97 -8.04 -5.94
C LEU A 227 8.95 -7.01 -7.06
N VAL A 228 8.37 -5.86 -6.79
CA VAL A 228 8.25 -4.77 -7.76
C VAL A 228 8.66 -3.44 -7.16
N GLY A 229 9.10 -2.57 -8.06
CA GLY A 229 9.43 -1.20 -7.74
C GLY A 229 9.95 -0.45 -8.94
N TYR A 230 10.91 0.45 -8.71
CA TYR A 230 11.42 1.33 -9.75
C TYR A 230 12.81 1.85 -9.43
N THR A 231 13.49 2.31 -10.48
CA THR A 231 14.83 2.90 -10.37
C THR A 231 14.78 4.43 -10.46
N THR A 232 15.55 5.17 -9.65
CA THR A 232 15.60 6.66 -9.69
C THR A 232 17.05 7.16 -9.84
N PRO A 233 17.30 8.46 -10.13
CA PRO A 233 16.41 9.46 -10.73
C PRO A 233 16.67 9.64 -12.24
N ALA A 234 17.70 9.01 -12.82
CA ALA A 234 18.09 9.24 -14.21
C ALA A 234 17.24 8.49 -15.24
N GLU A 235 16.64 7.36 -14.87
CA GLU A 235 15.97 6.48 -15.82
C GLU A 235 14.48 6.24 -15.54
N MET A 236 14.00 6.35 -14.27
CA MET A 236 12.64 5.99 -13.86
C MET A 236 12.18 4.74 -14.60
N ARG A 237 12.82 3.61 -14.31
CA ARG A 237 12.50 2.35 -14.98
C ARG A 237 11.77 1.42 -14.02
N PRO A 238 10.71 0.74 -14.50
CA PRO A 238 10.14 -0.40 -13.81
C PRO A 238 11.20 -1.42 -13.44
N TRP A 239 11.21 -1.82 -12.16
CA TRP A 239 12.12 -2.82 -11.65
C TRP A 239 11.33 -4.00 -11.09
N LEU A 240 11.66 -5.20 -11.54
CA LEU A 240 11.05 -6.43 -11.08
C LEU A 240 12.14 -7.37 -10.57
N VAL A 241 11.79 -8.16 -9.57
CA VAL A 241 12.68 -9.16 -8.98
C VAL A 241 11.93 -10.47 -8.85
N THR A 242 12.51 -11.55 -9.37
CA THR A 242 12.09 -12.90 -8.97
C THR A 242 12.95 -13.34 -7.80
N ALA A 243 12.33 -13.82 -6.73
CA ALA A 243 13.04 -14.27 -5.55
C ALA A 243 12.42 -15.54 -4.95
N ASP A 244 13.10 -16.11 -3.95
CA ASP A 244 12.63 -17.25 -3.17
C ASP A 244 12.81 -17.05 -1.66
N THR A 245 12.10 -17.84 -0.87
CA THR A 245 12.13 -17.81 0.61
C THR A 245 13.45 -18.31 1.21
N ALA A 246 14.41 -18.73 0.38
CA ALA A 246 15.76 -19.13 0.77
C ALA A 246 16.80 -18.03 0.51
N GLY A 247 16.39 -16.88 -0.03
CA GLY A 247 17.25 -15.72 -0.31
C GLY A 247 17.85 -15.71 -1.72
N GLY A 248 17.46 -16.64 -2.59
CA GLY A 248 17.77 -16.54 -4.02
C GLY A 248 16.96 -15.40 -4.64
N ALA A 249 17.62 -14.49 -5.35
CA ALA A 249 16.94 -13.37 -5.98
C ALA A 249 17.64 -12.94 -7.27
N CYS A 250 16.86 -12.38 -8.19
CA CYS A 250 17.33 -11.91 -9.46
C CYS A 250 16.45 -10.77 -9.97
N GLY A 251 17.04 -9.58 -10.02
CA GLY A 251 16.39 -8.35 -10.51
C GLY A 251 16.57 -8.14 -12.00
N PHE A 252 15.58 -7.54 -12.65
CA PHE A 252 15.60 -7.19 -14.06
C PHE A 252 14.69 -5.97 -14.31
N PRO A 253 15.12 -5.02 -15.15
CA PRO A 253 14.25 -3.94 -15.57
C PRO A 253 13.19 -4.45 -16.55
N TRP A 254 11.98 -3.89 -16.51
CA TRP A 254 11.03 -3.99 -17.61
C TRP A 254 11.07 -2.68 -18.40
N THR A 255 11.15 -2.79 -19.72
CA THR A 255 11.06 -1.64 -20.62
C THR A 255 9.76 -1.77 -21.39
N PRO A 256 8.78 -0.87 -21.19
CA PRO A 256 7.57 -0.84 -21.99
C PRO A 256 7.93 -0.75 -23.48
N ASN A 257 7.10 -1.33 -24.34
CA ASN A 257 7.25 -1.18 -25.78
C ASN A 257 7.24 0.32 -26.16
N GLY A 258 8.39 0.86 -26.55
CA GLY A 258 8.56 2.30 -26.84
C GLY A 258 9.56 3.04 -25.94
N GLY A 259 10.12 2.39 -24.92
CA GLY A 259 11.21 2.96 -24.11
C GLY A 259 10.78 4.07 -23.15
N ALA A 260 9.49 4.12 -22.81
CA ALA A 260 8.96 5.09 -21.85
C ALA A 260 9.52 4.84 -20.44
N SER A 261 9.73 5.92 -19.69
CA SER A 261 9.91 5.88 -18.24
C SER A 261 8.63 5.39 -17.56
N GLY A 262 8.78 4.74 -16.42
CA GLY A 262 7.69 4.24 -15.61
C GLY A 262 8.13 3.63 -14.29
N GLU A 263 7.17 3.13 -13.55
CA GLU A 263 7.34 2.43 -12.28
C GLU A 263 6.33 1.27 -12.20
N VAL A 264 6.68 0.21 -11.48
CA VAL A 264 5.75 -0.86 -11.13
C VAL A 264 5.64 -0.88 -9.62
N ARG A 265 4.43 -0.69 -9.09
CA ARG A 265 4.21 -0.50 -7.65
C ARG A 265 3.42 -1.61 -7.00
N ALA A 266 2.67 -2.37 -7.78
CA ALA A 266 1.78 -3.38 -7.26
C ALA A 266 2.03 -4.73 -7.91
N VAL A 267 1.97 -5.79 -7.13
CA VAL A 267 2.07 -7.16 -7.61
C VAL A 267 1.14 -8.07 -6.83
N THR A 268 0.55 -9.04 -7.52
CA THR A 268 -0.28 -10.06 -6.87
C THR A 268 -0.15 -11.41 -7.57
N ILE A 269 -0.58 -12.48 -6.91
CA ILE A 269 -0.61 -13.83 -7.46
C ILE A 269 -2.03 -14.19 -7.86
N TRP A 270 -2.23 -14.51 -9.14
CA TRP A 270 -3.49 -15.04 -9.65
C TRP A 270 -3.24 -16.40 -10.30
N GLN A 271 -3.83 -17.46 -9.73
CA GLN A 271 -3.62 -18.83 -10.18
C GLN A 271 -2.12 -19.18 -10.20
N ASP A 272 -1.59 -19.56 -11.37
CA ASP A 272 -0.20 -19.90 -11.62
C ASP A 272 0.60 -18.73 -12.22
N LYS A 273 0.14 -17.49 -12.02
CA LYS A 273 0.73 -16.28 -12.59
C LYS A 273 1.01 -15.22 -11.53
N ALA A 274 2.09 -14.49 -11.74
CA ALA A 274 2.31 -13.21 -11.08
C ALA A 274 1.80 -12.09 -11.99
N LEU A 275 1.07 -11.16 -11.42
CA LEU A 275 0.52 -10.00 -12.10
C LEU A 275 1.12 -8.75 -11.48
N ALA A 276 1.74 -7.92 -12.29
CA ALA A 276 2.35 -6.69 -11.83
C ALA A 276 1.72 -5.50 -12.56
N ALA A 277 1.52 -4.39 -11.86
CA ALA A 277 0.98 -3.18 -12.45
C ALA A 277 1.69 -1.94 -11.93
N GLY A 278 1.61 -0.89 -12.74
CA GLY A 278 2.09 0.42 -12.37
C GLY A 278 1.96 1.40 -13.51
N HIS A 279 2.79 2.41 -13.44
CA HIS A 279 2.79 3.58 -14.31
C HIS A 279 3.80 3.41 -15.44
N ALA A 280 3.28 3.45 -16.65
CA ALA A 280 3.98 3.76 -17.89
C ALA A 280 2.89 4.33 -18.78
N ALA A 281 3.15 5.41 -19.54
CA ALA A 281 2.13 6.20 -20.25
C ALA A 281 0.83 5.42 -20.61
N GLY A 282 -0.22 5.61 -19.81
CA GLY A 282 -1.51 4.90 -19.95
C GLY A 282 -1.74 3.66 -19.06
N GLY A 283 -0.84 3.35 -18.12
CA GLY A 283 -0.94 2.23 -17.18
C GLY A 283 -0.78 0.85 -17.84
N HIS A 284 -0.14 -0.10 -17.15
CA HIS A 284 0.05 -1.46 -17.70
C HIS A 284 -0.20 -2.54 -16.66
N LEU A 285 -0.80 -3.65 -17.10
CA LEU A 285 -0.86 -4.92 -16.39
C LEU A 285 0.04 -5.93 -17.09
N LEU A 286 1.05 -6.40 -16.39
CA LEU A 286 2.04 -7.36 -16.83
C LEU A 286 1.72 -8.72 -16.23
N ARG A 287 1.73 -9.78 -17.04
CA ARG A 287 1.52 -11.15 -16.58
C ARG A 287 2.76 -12.00 -16.78
N TYR A 288 3.23 -12.65 -15.72
CA TYR A 288 4.40 -13.50 -15.71
C TYR A 288 4.03 -14.93 -15.32
N ALA A 289 4.73 -15.91 -15.92
CA ALA A 289 4.71 -17.27 -15.45
C ALA A 289 5.42 -17.36 -14.09
N LEU A 290 4.84 -18.07 -13.12
CA LEU A 290 5.52 -18.29 -11.85
C LEU A 290 6.82 -19.08 -11.98
N ASP A 291 7.01 -19.88 -13.03
CA ASP A 291 8.19 -20.71 -13.23
C ASP A 291 9.24 -20.08 -14.17
N CYS A 292 9.08 -18.83 -14.57
CA CYS A 292 10.01 -18.20 -15.52
C CYS A 292 11.46 -18.21 -15.02
N ALA A 293 12.42 -18.32 -15.94
CA ALA A 293 13.83 -18.12 -15.61
C ALA A 293 14.17 -16.63 -15.58
N CYS A 294 15.12 -16.22 -14.73
CA CYS A 294 15.60 -14.84 -14.73
C CYS A 294 16.59 -14.58 -15.89
N PRO A 295 16.50 -13.46 -16.62
CA PRO A 295 15.47 -12.41 -16.52
C PRO A 295 14.10 -12.88 -17.02
N CYS A 296 13.05 -12.56 -16.26
CA CYS A 296 11.68 -12.97 -16.58
C CYS A 296 11.10 -12.02 -17.64
N THR A 297 10.52 -12.56 -18.71
CA THR A 297 9.78 -11.78 -19.70
C THR A 297 8.28 -11.96 -19.45
N PRO A 298 7.46 -10.90 -19.51
CA PRO A 298 6.01 -11.05 -19.37
C PRO A 298 5.46 -11.91 -20.51
N GLU A 299 4.59 -12.86 -20.17
CA GLU A 299 3.81 -13.65 -21.15
C GLU A 299 2.78 -12.78 -21.88
N ALA A 300 2.31 -11.72 -21.21
CA ALA A 300 1.36 -10.77 -21.75
C ALA A 300 1.53 -9.40 -21.08
N GLU A 301 1.21 -8.37 -21.85
CA GLU A 301 1.20 -6.97 -21.45
C GLU A 301 -0.14 -6.39 -21.92
N TYR A 302 -0.90 -5.80 -21.00
CA TYR A 302 -2.18 -5.19 -21.30
C TYR A 302 -2.13 -3.71 -20.89
N PRO A 303 -2.35 -2.77 -21.84
CA PRO A 303 -2.63 -1.39 -21.49
C PRO A 303 -3.88 -1.31 -20.62
N LEU A 304 -3.80 -0.58 -19.51
CA LEU A 304 -4.92 -0.38 -18.60
C LEU A 304 -5.69 0.88 -19.00
N SER A 305 -6.61 0.75 -19.95
CA SER A 305 -7.56 1.85 -20.21
C SER A 305 -8.74 1.77 -19.25
N LEU A 306 -8.87 2.80 -18.41
CA LEU A 306 -9.97 2.99 -17.47
C LEU A 306 -11.23 3.49 -18.17
N GLY A 307 -11.07 4.15 -19.34
CA GLY A 307 -12.16 4.56 -20.21
C GLY A 307 -12.72 5.96 -19.91
N PHE A 308 -11.96 6.81 -19.21
CA PHE A 308 -12.37 8.18 -18.84
C PHE A 308 -11.54 9.27 -19.54
N GLY A 309 -10.66 8.89 -20.47
CA GLY A 309 -9.79 9.84 -21.17
C GLY A 309 -8.58 10.24 -20.32
N GLU A 310 -8.13 9.31 -19.49
CA GLU A 310 -6.94 9.40 -18.66
C GLU A 310 -5.69 9.66 -19.50
N ASP A 311 -4.93 10.70 -19.14
CA ASP A 311 -3.62 10.96 -19.75
C ASP A 311 -2.57 10.02 -19.19
N ASP A 312 -2.76 9.63 -17.92
CA ASP A 312 -1.80 8.83 -17.19
C ASP A 312 -2.48 8.05 -16.05
N VAL A 313 -1.94 6.87 -15.72
CA VAL A 313 -2.51 5.93 -14.74
C VAL A 313 -1.39 5.32 -13.91
N LEU A 314 -1.55 5.38 -12.60
CA LEU A 314 -0.69 4.71 -11.63
C LEU A 314 -1.52 3.74 -10.79
N VAL A 315 -1.25 2.44 -10.94
CA VAL A 315 -1.78 1.40 -10.05
C VAL A 315 -0.87 1.26 -8.84
N ASN A 316 -1.41 1.47 -7.64
CA ASN A 316 -0.70 1.37 -6.36
C ASN A 316 -0.97 0.07 -5.62
N GLY A 317 -2.10 -0.60 -5.90
CA GLY A 317 -2.47 -1.84 -5.25
C GLY A 317 -3.15 -2.83 -6.21
N LEU A 318 -2.87 -4.12 -6.00
CA LEU A 318 -3.50 -5.23 -6.73
C LEU A 318 -3.97 -6.31 -5.76
N ALA A 319 -5.23 -6.69 -5.87
CA ALA A 319 -5.79 -7.85 -5.16
C ALA A 319 -6.48 -8.81 -6.13
N THR A 320 -6.71 -10.05 -5.69
CA THR A 320 -7.36 -11.07 -6.51
C THR A 320 -8.63 -11.56 -5.86
N PHE A 321 -9.72 -11.63 -6.63
CA PHE A 321 -10.97 -12.23 -6.19
C PHE A 321 -11.55 -13.13 -7.29
N GLY A 322 -11.50 -14.45 -7.06
CA GLY A 322 -11.94 -15.44 -8.05
C GLY A 322 -11.23 -15.27 -9.40
N ASN A 323 -11.99 -14.87 -10.43
CA ASN A 323 -11.49 -14.64 -11.78
C ASN A 323 -11.27 -13.16 -12.12
N GLN A 324 -11.40 -12.26 -11.14
CA GLN A 324 -11.13 -10.83 -11.28
C GLN A 324 -9.84 -10.45 -10.57
N ILE A 325 -9.15 -9.48 -11.14
CA ILE A 325 -8.11 -8.71 -10.48
C ILE A 325 -8.72 -7.38 -10.12
N LEU A 326 -8.54 -6.96 -8.87
CA LEU A 326 -8.95 -5.65 -8.41
C LEU A 326 -7.71 -4.76 -8.40
N GLY A 327 -7.75 -3.67 -9.14
CA GLY A 327 -6.68 -2.69 -9.18
C GLY A 327 -7.13 -1.38 -8.55
N ALA A 328 -6.32 -0.84 -7.65
CA ALA A 328 -6.55 0.45 -7.03
C ALA A 328 -5.40 1.39 -7.34
N GLY A 329 -5.70 2.65 -7.62
CA GLY A 329 -4.70 3.59 -8.10
C GLY A 329 -5.25 4.96 -8.41
N VAL A 330 -4.39 5.81 -8.94
CA VAL A 330 -4.74 7.19 -9.29
C VAL A 330 -4.59 7.42 -10.79
N TYR A 331 -5.40 8.31 -11.34
CA TYR A 331 -5.24 8.78 -12.71
C TYR A 331 -5.25 10.30 -12.76
N TRP A 332 -4.66 10.83 -13.83
CA TRP A 332 -4.58 12.27 -14.09
C TRP A 332 -5.59 12.69 -15.16
N THR A 333 -6.27 13.82 -14.92
CA THR A 333 -7.18 14.42 -15.87
C THR A 333 -6.69 15.78 -16.39
N GLY A 334 -6.79 15.98 -17.70
CA GLY A 334 -6.61 17.28 -18.35
C GLY A 334 -5.16 17.79 -18.40
N GLY A 335 -4.18 16.88 -18.45
CA GLY A 335 -2.75 17.18 -18.60
C GLY A 335 -2.11 17.92 -17.41
N ASN A 336 -2.83 18.10 -16.31
CA ASN A 336 -2.33 18.75 -15.11
C ASN A 336 -2.07 17.71 -14.01
N GLN A 337 -0.80 17.63 -13.57
CA GLN A 337 -0.37 16.65 -12.56
C GLN A 337 -1.02 16.83 -11.18
N THR A 338 -1.75 17.92 -10.94
CA THR A 338 -2.42 18.20 -9.65
C THR A 338 -3.86 17.70 -9.57
N ASN A 339 -4.46 17.27 -10.69
CA ASN A 339 -5.82 16.72 -10.70
C ASN A 339 -5.72 15.19 -10.71
N LEU A 340 -5.60 14.62 -9.51
CA LEU A 340 -5.52 13.19 -9.27
C LEU A 340 -6.87 12.68 -8.78
N GLU A 341 -7.36 11.63 -9.42
CA GLU A 341 -8.61 10.97 -9.04
C GLU A 341 -8.31 9.50 -8.67
N ALA A 342 -8.80 9.06 -7.51
CA ALA A 342 -8.73 7.66 -7.10
C ALA A 342 -9.67 6.78 -7.94
N PHE A 343 -9.21 5.58 -8.26
CA PHE A 343 -10.03 4.54 -8.85
C PHE A 343 -9.88 3.19 -8.14
N LEU A 344 -10.94 2.40 -8.26
CA LEU A 344 -10.96 0.96 -8.04
C LEU A 344 -11.56 0.30 -9.28
N VAL A 345 -10.86 -0.63 -9.89
CA VAL A 345 -11.30 -1.34 -11.10
C VAL A 345 -11.27 -2.85 -10.92
N ALA A 346 -12.16 -3.54 -11.63
CA ALA A 346 -12.06 -4.98 -11.85
C ALA A 346 -11.58 -5.28 -13.27
N VAL A 347 -10.43 -5.93 -13.38
CA VAL A 347 -9.74 -6.24 -14.63
C VAL A 347 -9.73 -7.74 -14.86
N SER A 348 -9.92 -8.16 -16.11
CA SER A 348 -9.69 -9.55 -16.51
C SER A 348 -8.19 -9.84 -16.60
N PRO A 349 -7.66 -10.83 -15.85
CA PRO A 349 -6.25 -11.22 -15.94
C PRO A 349 -5.89 -11.92 -17.28
N LEU A 350 -6.90 -12.29 -18.06
CA LEU A 350 -6.73 -12.98 -19.34
C LEU A 350 -6.66 -12.03 -20.54
N SER A 351 -7.21 -10.82 -20.42
CA SER A 351 -7.34 -9.88 -21.54
C SER A 351 -7.00 -8.44 -21.19
N GLY A 352 -6.82 -8.11 -19.91
CA GLY A 352 -6.69 -6.73 -19.43
C GLY A 352 -7.97 -5.90 -19.53
N VAL A 353 -9.10 -6.50 -19.94
CA VAL A 353 -10.36 -5.77 -20.09
C VAL A 353 -10.89 -5.37 -18.73
N VAL A 354 -11.14 -4.07 -18.55
CA VAL A 354 -11.84 -3.51 -17.40
C VAL A 354 -13.33 -3.85 -17.51
N SER A 355 -13.87 -4.49 -16.47
CA SER A 355 -15.25 -4.97 -16.38
C SER A 355 -16.12 -4.13 -15.44
N ALA A 356 -15.48 -3.43 -14.49
CA ALA A 356 -16.12 -2.50 -13.59
C ALA A 356 -15.13 -1.41 -13.17
N THR A 357 -15.66 -0.21 -12.94
CA THR A 357 -14.89 0.89 -12.37
C THR A 357 -15.71 1.63 -11.32
N TRP A 358 -15.03 2.05 -10.27
CA TRP A 358 -15.48 3.02 -9.29
C TRP A 358 -14.42 4.10 -9.15
N THR A 359 -14.85 5.35 -8.96
CA THR A 359 -13.98 6.51 -8.76
C THR A 359 -14.44 7.25 -7.52
N LEU A 360 -13.49 7.80 -6.76
CA LEU A 360 -13.81 8.75 -5.70
C LEU A 360 -14.03 10.15 -6.32
N ASP A 361 -14.95 10.93 -5.77
CA ASP A 361 -15.33 12.24 -6.33
C ASP A 361 -14.10 13.14 -6.57
N PRO A 362 -14.01 13.83 -7.71
CA PRO A 362 -12.87 14.65 -8.07
C PRO A 362 -12.76 15.87 -7.14
N THR A 363 -11.82 15.83 -6.21
CA THR A 363 -11.41 17.03 -5.47
C THR A 363 -10.18 17.68 -6.12
N PRO A 364 -10.13 19.01 -6.24
CA PRO A 364 -8.87 19.70 -6.54
C PRO A 364 -7.91 19.42 -5.38
N THR A 365 -6.71 18.91 -5.65
CA THR A 365 -5.75 18.30 -4.70
C THR A 365 -6.14 16.86 -4.33
N GLY A 366 -5.24 15.95 -4.66
CA GLY A 366 -5.49 14.59 -5.08
C GLY A 366 -5.75 13.59 -3.98
N ASP A 367 -6.40 12.50 -4.38
CA ASP A 367 -6.30 11.26 -3.62
C ASP A 367 -4.88 10.69 -3.78
N GLY A 368 -4.20 10.47 -2.66
CA GLY A 368 -2.82 10.01 -2.57
C GLY A 368 -2.75 8.65 -1.91
N PHE A 369 -2.06 7.71 -2.56
CA PHE A 369 -1.89 6.30 -2.16
C PHE A 369 -3.20 5.52 -2.10
N LEU A 370 -3.22 4.36 -2.73
CA LEU A 370 -4.37 3.48 -2.75
C LEU A 370 -3.92 2.06 -2.46
N ALA A 371 -4.16 1.66 -1.23
CA ALA A 371 -4.05 0.28 -0.82
C ALA A 371 -5.37 -0.44 -1.09
N VAL A 372 -5.28 -1.73 -1.38
CA VAL A 372 -6.45 -2.57 -1.59
C VAL A 372 -6.21 -3.97 -1.04
N ASP A 373 -7.20 -4.49 -0.34
CA ASP A 373 -7.22 -5.90 0.05
C ASP A 373 -8.64 -6.47 -0.01
N VAL A 374 -8.73 -7.79 -0.04
CA VAL A 374 -9.97 -8.53 -0.29
C VAL A 374 -10.22 -9.50 0.85
N GLY A 375 -11.42 -9.41 1.41
CA GLY A 375 -11.99 -10.45 2.25
C GLY A 375 -13.09 -11.24 1.54
N ASP A 376 -13.67 -12.17 2.30
CA ASP A 376 -14.75 -13.04 1.86
C ASP A 376 -15.98 -12.22 1.46
N GLY A 377 -16.10 -11.96 0.14
CA GLY A 377 -17.22 -11.25 -0.45
C GLY A 377 -17.12 -9.73 -0.43
N PHE A 378 -16.01 -9.14 0.02
CA PHE A 378 -15.77 -7.69 -0.08
C PHE A 378 -14.33 -7.33 -0.44
N VAL A 379 -14.15 -6.13 -0.99
CA VAL A 379 -12.85 -5.49 -1.19
C VAL A 379 -12.83 -4.18 -0.40
N VAL A 380 -11.71 -3.87 0.23
CA VAL A 380 -11.48 -2.60 0.91
C VAL A 380 -10.42 -1.83 0.16
N ALA A 381 -10.70 -0.56 -0.14
CA ALA A 381 -9.72 0.40 -0.63
C ALA A 381 -9.49 1.50 0.42
N ALA A 382 -8.25 1.95 0.57
CA ALA A 382 -7.89 3.00 1.51
C ALA A 382 -6.81 3.92 0.96
N GLY A 383 -6.83 5.18 1.38
CA GLY A 383 -5.91 6.21 0.90
C GLY A 383 -5.98 7.52 1.70
N GLY A 384 -5.45 8.59 1.13
CA GLY A 384 -5.61 9.97 1.61
C GLY A 384 -6.21 10.87 0.55
N LYS A 385 -6.89 11.95 0.93
CA LYS A 385 -7.44 13.01 0.07
C LYS A 385 -6.67 14.31 0.28
N GLY A 386 -6.71 15.23 -0.67
CA GLY A 386 -6.11 16.57 -0.50
C GLY A 386 -4.57 16.58 -0.57
N TRP A 387 -3.95 15.47 -0.99
CA TRP A 387 -2.51 15.39 -1.17
C TRP A 387 -2.10 15.90 -2.55
N ASP A 388 -1.07 16.74 -2.61
CA ASP A 388 -0.65 17.37 -3.87
C ASP A 388 0.08 16.43 -4.83
N GLY A 389 0.37 15.19 -4.42
CA GLY A 389 1.06 14.18 -5.24
C GLY A 389 2.53 14.47 -5.50
N VAL A 390 3.04 15.62 -5.04
CA VAL A 390 4.37 16.13 -5.37
C VAL A 390 5.25 16.25 -4.11
N SER A 391 4.65 16.58 -2.97
CA SER A 391 5.34 16.65 -1.69
C SER A 391 5.24 15.33 -0.94
N GLN A 392 6.30 14.86 -0.27
CA GLN A 392 6.18 13.77 0.71
C GLN A 392 5.48 14.21 2.00
N ALA A 393 5.07 15.48 2.09
CA ALA A 393 4.41 16.03 3.24
C ALA A 393 2.90 15.86 3.05
N PHE A 394 2.30 14.89 3.74
CA PHE A 394 0.84 14.69 3.81
C PHE A 394 0.12 15.79 4.61
N VAL A 395 0.69 17.00 4.66
CA VAL A 395 0.21 18.10 5.50
C VAL A 395 -1.10 18.64 4.93
N GLY A 396 -2.18 18.45 5.68
CA GLY A 396 -3.52 18.86 5.27
C GLY A 396 -4.25 17.85 4.38
N ALA A 397 -3.71 16.62 4.28
CA ALA A 397 -4.44 15.49 3.71
C ALA A 397 -5.38 14.87 4.76
N ASP A 398 -6.43 14.19 4.29
CA ASP A 398 -7.37 13.46 5.13
C ASP A 398 -7.51 12.01 4.66
N ALA A 399 -7.32 11.06 5.55
CA ALA A 399 -7.46 9.64 5.24
C ALA A 399 -8.90 9.21 4.95
N TRP A 400 -9.04 8.14 4.16
CA TRP A 400 -10.31 7.48 3.90
C TRP A 400 -10.15 5.98 3.66
N ALA A 401 -11.21 5.23 3.95
CA ALA A 401 -11.37 3.82 3.60
C ALA A 401 -12.79 3.55 3.11
N THR A 402 -12.94 2.63 2.18
CA THR A 402 -14.26 2.22 1.66
C THR A 402 -14.25 0.75 1.29
N ALA A 403 -15.29 0.03 1.68
CA ALA A 403 -15.51 -1.35 1.27
C ALA A 403 -16.61 -1.47 0.22
N PHE A 404 -16.42 -2.40 -0.71
CA PHE A 404 -17.39 -2.77 -1.74
C PHE A 404 -17.64 -4.27 -1.72
N THR A 405 -18.86 -4.70 -2.01
CA THR A 405 -19.14 -6.11 -2.26
C THR A 405 -18.45 -6.57 -3.55
N VAL A 406 -17.87 -7.77 -3.54
CA VAL A 406 -17.31 -8.41 -4.75
C VAL A 406 -18.19 -9.61 -5.20
N PRO A 407 -18.27 -9.91 -6.51
CA PRO A 407 -17.51 -9.31 -7.62
C PRO A 407 -17.89 -7.85 -7.85
N LEU A 408 -16.89 -7.00 -8.14
CA LEU A 408 -17.12 -5.59 -8.39
C LEU A 408 -17.89 -5.41 -9.70
N SER A 409 -18.88 -4.52 -9.68
CA SER A 409 -19.73 -4.18 -10.83
C SER A 409 -19.83 -2.67 -11.02
N ASN A 410 -20.09 -2.21 -12.25
CA ASN A 410 -20.34 -0.79 -12.50
C ASN A 410 -21.51 -0.27 -11.65
N GLY A 411 -21.30 0.89 -11.01
CA GLY A 411 -22.28 1.47 -10.09
C GLY A 411 -22.37 0.77 -8.73
N ALA A 412 -21.36 -0.03 -8.36
CA ALA A 412 -21.24 -0.57 -7.01
C ALA A 412 -21.33 0.57 -5.98
N SER A 413 -22.22 0.42 -5.01
CA SER A 413 -22.29 1.32 -3.86
C SER A 413 -21.39 0.78 -2.74
N PRO A 414 -20.74 1.66 -1.97
CA PRO A 414 -20.04 1.25 -0.76
C PRO A 414 -20.93 0.41 0.15
N ALA A 415 -20.39 -0.70 0.65
CA ALA A 415 -20.97 -1.43 1.78
C ALA A 415 -20.83 -0.60 3.06
N TRP A 416 -19.67 0.04 3.22
CA TRP A 416 -19.41 1.06 4.22
C TRP A 416 -18.26 1.96 3.75
N SER A 417 -18.20 3.16 4.29
CA SER A 417 -17.11 4.13 4.09
C SER A 417 -16.77 4.77 5.43
N PHE A 418 -15.52 5.16 5.58
CA PHE A 418 -14.97 5.64 6.84
C PHE A 418 -13.86 6.66 6.57
N GLU A 419 -13.84 7.74 7.35
CA GLU A 419 -12.82 8.78 7.33
C GLU A 419 -12.28 8.94 8.75
N PRO A 420 -11.08 8.41 9.05
CA PRO A 420 -10.52 8.49 10.39
C PRO A 420 -10.16 9.92 10.77
N GLY A 421 -10.61 10.36 11.95
CA GLY A 421 -10.30 11.70 12.45
C GLY A 421 -8.79 11.87 12.74
N GLY A 422 -8.19 12.91 12.17
CA GLY A 422 -6.80 13.27 12.43
C GLY A 422 -5.78 12.24 11.94
N VAL A 423 -6.11 11.54 10.86
CA VAL A 423 -5.19 10.67 10.11
C VAL A 423 -5.04 11.28 8.73
N ASP A 424 -3.79 11.47 8.30
CA ASP A 424 -3.46 12.19 7.06
C ASP A 424 -3.61 11.27 5.84
N VAL A 425 -3.19 10.01 5.95
CA VAL A 425 -3.23 9.02 4.86
C VAL A 425 -3.25 7.59 5.43
N LEU A 426 -3.95 6.67 4.76
CA LEU A 426 -3.79 5.23 4.95
C LEU A 426 -2.93 4.68 3.81
N THR A 427 -1.82 4.02 4.15
CA THR A 427 -0.79 3.55 3.22
C THR A 427 -0.95 2.08 2.86
N ALA A 428 -1.52 1.27 3.76
CA ALA A 428 -1.83 -0.13 3.52
C ALA A 428 -3.10 -0.60 4.25
N VAL A 429 -3.67 -1.70 3.75
CA VAL A 429 -4.83 -2.39 4.32
C VAL A 429 -4.60 -3.89 4.26
N ASP A 430 -5.02 -4.61 5.30
CA ASP A 430 -5.03 -6.07 5.36
C ASP A 430 -6.31 -6.57 6.03
N VAL A 431 -6.91 -7.63 5.50
CA VAL A 431 -8.19 -8.19 5.96
C VAL A 431 -7.96 -9.54 6.67
N ASP A 432 -8.26 -9.59 7.98
CA ASP A 432 -8.31 -10.84 8.74
C ASP A 432 -9.76 -11.36 8.79
N GLU A 433 -10.09 -12.18 7.80
CA GLU A 433 -11.41 -12.83 7.69
C GLU A 433 -11.74 -13.71 8.90
N ALA A 434 -10.74 -14.38 9.47
CA ALA A 434 -10.96 -15.29 10.59
C ALA A 434 -11.47 -14.55 11.83
N ARG A 435 -11.10 -13.28 11.97
CA ARG A 435 -11.62 -12.37 12.99
C ARG A 435 -12.74 -11.45 12.51
N GLY A 436 -12.95 -11.36 11.21
CA GLY A 436 -13.81 -10.34 10.63
C GLY A 436 -13.29 -8.93 10.94
N ALA A 437 -11.97 -8.73 10.87
CA ALA A 437 -11.30 -7.46 11.11
C ALA A 437 -10.62 -6.94 9.83
N VAL A 438 -10.50 -5.62 9.73
CA VAL A 438 -9.77 -4.92 8.68
C VAL A 438 -8.76 -4.01 9.34
N TYR A 439 -7.49 -4.23 9.05
CA TYR A 439 -6.38 -3.48 9.60
C TYR A 439 -5.91 -2.45 8.60
N PHE A 440 -5.62 -1.25 9.09
CA PHE A 440 -5.07 -0.15 8.30
C PHE A 440 -3.80 0.35 8.97
N VAL A 441 -2.80 0.67 8.17
CA VAL A 441 -1.67 1.48 8.62
C VAL A 441 -1.58 2.76 7.81
N GLY A 442 -0.95 3.78 8.40
CA GLY A 442 -0.87 5.09 7.78
C GLY A 442 -0.11 6.09 8.64
N LEU A 443 -0.41 7.37 8.41
CA LEU A 443 0.21 8.49 9.09
C LEU A 443 -0.81 9.41 9.75
N ALA A 444 -0.50 9.89 10.95
CA ALA A 444 -1.29 10.85 11.71
C ALA A 444 -0.35 11.89 12.34
N GLY A 445 -0.38 13.12 11.84
CA GLY A 445 0.47 14.21 12.36
C GLY A 445 1.97 13.94 12.17
N GLY A 446 2.33 13.16 11.15
CA GLY A 446 3.71 12.72 10.89
C GLY A 446 4.18 11.52 11.72
N GLU A 447 3.32 10.96 12.57
CA GLU A 447 3.56 9.70 13.29
C GLU A 447 2.83 8.54 12.61
N GLY A 448 3.22 7.31 12.89
CA GLY A 448 2.59 6.13 12.34
C GLY A 448 1.27 5.88 13.05
N VAL A 449 0.31 5.28 12.38
CA VAL A 449 -0.92 4.84 13.02
C VAL A 449 -1.29 3.44 12.54
N LEU A 450 -1.65 2.56 13.47
CA LEU A 450 -2.32 1.30 13.21
C LEU A 450 -3.76 1.42 13.66
N MET A 451 -4.70 0.96 12.85
CA MET A 451 -6.10 0.90 13.21
C MET A 451 -6.72 -0.42 12.81
N ALA A 452 -7.76 -0.82 13.54
CA ALA A 452 -8.59 -1.95 13.21
C ALA A 452 -10.05 -1.54 13.17
N CYS A 453 -10.73 -1.87 12.07
CA CYS A 453 -12.18 -1.84 11.96
C CYS A 453 -12.72 -3.27 11.96
N THR A 454 -14.01 -3.42 12.27
CA THR A 454 -14.72 -4.66 11.96
C THR A 454 -15.04 -4.71 10.46
N SER A 455 -15.19 -5.91 9.92
CA SER A 455 -15.55 -6.18 8.51
C SER A 455 -16.90 -5.56 8.10
N ASP A 456 -17.79 -5.29 9.06
CA ASP A 456 -19.06 -4.59 8.83
C ASP A 456 -18.95 -3.04 8.91
N GLY A 457 -17.75 -2.50 9.11
CA GLY A 457 -17.46 -1.06 9.03
C GLY A 457 -17.52 -0.31 10.36
N THR A 458 -17.50 -1.00 11.50
CA THR A 458 -17.34 -0.34 12.81
C THR A 458 -15.86 -0.04 13.04
N CYS A 459 -15.52 1.24 13.03
CA CYS A 459 -14.14 1.74 13.14
C CYS A 459 -13.92 2.55 14.43
N PRO A 460 -12.66 2.73 14.87
CA PRO A 460 -12.35 3.68 15.95
C PRO A 460 -12.71 5.11 15.51
N PRO A 461 -13.02 6.00 16.47
CA PRO A 461 -13.34 7.41 16.19
C PRO A 461 -12.14 8.21 15.66
#